data_AF-A0AAX6SL20-F1
#
_entry.id   AF-A0AAX6SL20-F1
#
_cell.length_a   1.000
_cell.length_b   1.000
_cell.length_c   1.000
_cell.angle_alpha   90.00
_cell.angle_beta   90.00
_cell.angle_gamma   90.00
#
_symmetry.space_group_name_H-M   'P 1'
#
loop_
_entity.id
_entity.type
_entity.pdbx_description
1 polymer ?
#
loop_
_entity_poly.entity_id
_entity_poly.type
_entity_poly.pdbx_seq_one_letter_code
_entity_poly.pdbx_strand_id
1 'polypeptide(L)'
;MLQNKGLTVIDVYQAWCGPCTAMQPLFRKLKNETNEEKILHFVVAEADNIVTLQSFRDKCEPVFLFSVNGKIIAKIQGANAPLVNKKVITLINEEKKIAAGEMVRPQYPDILLIELEKTRKKPERERYSIAIIKPDAVLKRKAQEIKEKITMAGFVIEAEEKTMFTEKQVRDFYSQIADQPDFEEFLSFMTTGLSNVLIIAQEKEQDQVEENETELKETSEPPTESEVKKWDSLQKYLEQQHISQFCDVEDDEANVTKFTDVFFPDFKIAKGKKLQRTLALLRPDLLEKQDDVLKVIKDEDFEILMERQIVLSEEEAKMLCKEYEKENYFEALIEKMTRSPSLALVLLRENCVQHWKELLGPRTVEKVSEYHAESLCAQFAMGNLPINQLYGSDSMEAAERDIECFFPPENTLALIKPHVTREQRAEILKLIKEEGFELTQMKDMLLTPEQVGKIYFQITKKDFYKDIVEVLSEGQSLVMVLTKWNAIVSWRRLMGPVDPEEAKLLSPDSIRARFGINILKNAVHGSTNHYSATVNSNALFEEDAGEE
;
A
#
# COMPACT_ATOMS: atom_id res chain seq x y z
N MET A 1 28.20 5.84 -15.17
CA MET A 1 28.10 6.03 -16.64
C MET A 1 27.14 7.15 -17.10
N LEU A 2 26.28 7.70 -16.24
CA LEU A 2 25.28 8.72 -16.63
C LEU A 2 25.77 10.19 -16.60
N GLN A 3 27.03 10.44 -16.29
CA GLN A 3 27.62 11.79 -16.22
C GLN A 3 28.09 12.34 -17.59
N ASN A 4 27.70 11.68 -18.68
CA ASN A 4 28.06 12.14 -20.01
C ASN A 4 27.38 13.48 -20.30
N LYS A 5 28.13 14.43 -20.85
CA LYS A 5 27.58 15.72 -21.30
C LYS A 5 26.63 15.48 -22.47
N GLY A 6 25.39 15.95 -22.34
CA GLY A 6 24.34 15.84 -23.35
C GLY A 6 23.22 14.85 -23.00
N LEU A 7 22.46 14.45 -24.02
CA LEU A 7 21.32 13.55 -23.91
C LEU A 7 21.77 12.09 -23.96
N THR A 8 21.39 11.31 -22.96
CA THR A 8 21.56 9.86 -22.93
C THR A 8 20.21 9.18 -23.07
N VAL A 9 20.04 8.36 -24.10
CA VAL A 9 18.87 7.50 -24.29
C VAL A 9 19.25 6.10 -23.81
N ILE A 10 18.50 5.57 -22.85
CA ILE A 10 18.74 4.28 -22.22
C ILE A 10 17.65 3.32 -22.67
N ASP A 11 18.04 2.25 -23.36
CA ASP A 11 17.19 1.12 -23.70
C ASP A 11 17.21 0.11 -22.54
N VAL A 12 16.10 0.03 -21.82
CA VAL A 12 15.95 -0.86 -20.65
C VAL A 12 15.38 -2.19 -21.12
N TYR A 13 16.10 -3.28 -20.83
CA TYR A 13 15.76 -4.63 -21.25
C TYR A 13 15.93 -5.64 -20.11
N GLN A 14 15.40 -6.85 -20.30
CA GLN A 14 15.51 -7.96 -19.34
C GLN A 14 16.50 -9.01 -19.84
N ALA A 15 17.17 -9.72 -18.94
CA ALA A 15 18.23 -10.66 -19.27
C ALA A 15 17.79 -11.71 -20.31
N TRP A 16 16.51 -12.13 -20.25
CA TRP A 16 15.95 -13.15 -21.14
C TRP A 16 15.48 -12.62 -22.50
N CYS A 17 15.25 -11.30 -22.69
CA CYS A 17 14.73 -10.73 -23.94
C CYS A 17 15.77 -9.92 -24.74
N GLY A 18 16.80 -9.38 -24.07
CA GLY A 18 17.82 -8.55 -24.70
C GLY A 18 17.31 -7.17 -25.17
N PRO A 19 18.22 -6.27 -25.60
CA PRO A 19 17.86 -4.91 -26.02
C PRO A 19 16.97 -4.89 -27.26
N CYS A 20 16.20 -3.81 -27.42
CA CYS A 20 15.20 -3.71 -28.48
C CYS A 20 15.84 -3.66 -29.88
N THR A 21 15.78 -4.78 -30.60
CA THR A 21 16.36 -4.91 -31.95
C THR A 21 15.61 -4.07 -33.00
N ALA A 22 14.29 -3.90 -32.84
CA ALA A 22 13.45 -3.12 -33.74
C ALA A 22 13.82 -1.63 -33.79
N MET A 23 14.41 -1.10 -32.72
CA MET A 23 14.76 0.32 -32.57
C MET A 23 16.20 0.65 -32.99
N GLN A 24 17.03 -0.38 -33.22
CA GLN A 24 18.42 -0.23 -33.64
C GLN A 24 18.61 0.56 -34.96
N PRO A 25 17.78 0.38 -36.02
CA PRO A 25 17.89 1.18 -37.24
C PRO A 25 17.67 2.68 -36.98
N LEU A 26 16.72 3.02 -36.11
CA LEU A 26 16.43 4.40 -35.73
C LEU A 26 17.60 5.01 -34.95
N PHE A 27 18.16 4.29 -33.98
CA PHE A 27 19.30 4.78 -33.21
C PHE A 27 20.55 4.99 -34.07
N ARG A 28 20.79 4.09 -35.05
CA ARG A 28 21.86 4.28 -36.04
C ARG A 28 21.64 5.52 -36.91
N LYS A 29 20.41 5.74 -37.38
CA LYS A 29 20.05 6.93 -38.16
C LYS A 29 20.25 8.22 -37.35
N LEU A 30 19.67 8.28 -36.15
CA LEU A 30 19.79 9.42 -35.23
C LEU A 30 21.24 9.72 -34.85
N LYS A 31 22.03 8.67 -34.60
CA LYS A 31 23.46 8.81 -34.36
C LYS A 31 24.11 9.46 -35.57
N ASN A 32 23.97 8.90 -36.77
CA ASN A 32 24.62 9.45 -37.97
C ASN A 32 24.21 10.89 -38.31
N GLU A 33 22.94 11.25 -38.11
CA GLU A 33 22.43 12.60 -38.39
C GLU A 33 22.83 13.64 -37.33
N THR A 34 23.16 13.22 -36.11
CA THR A 34 23.32 14.13 -34.95
C THR A 34 24.68 14.04 -34.25
N ASN A 35 25.59 13.14 -34.68
CA ASN A 35 26.87 12.88 -33.99
C ASN A 35 27.95 13.95 -34.17
N GLU A 36 27.70 15.05 -34.89
CA GLU A 36 28.73 16.07 -35.16
C GLU A 36 29.28 16.72 -33.87
N GLU A 37 28.52 16.69 -32.76
CA GLU A 37 28.87 17.40 -31.52
C GLU A 37 29.03 16.49 -30.27
N LYS A 38 28.95 15.16 -30.40
CA LYS A 38 28.98 14.18 -29.27
C LYS A 38 27.94 14.44 -28.16
N ILE A 39 26.80 15.04 -28.50
CA ILE A 39 25.72 15.40 -27.55
C ILE A 39 24.78 14.23 -27.27
N LEU A 40 24.68 13.24 -28.17
CA LEU A 40 23.75 12.11 -28.05
C LEU A 40 24.48 10.79 -27.72
N HIS A 41 24.08 10.16 -26.62
CA HIS A 41 24.58 8.86 -26.15
C HIS A 41 23.46 7.83 -26.14
N PHE A 42 23.74 6.62 -26.61
CA PHE A 42 22.83 5.47 -26.50
C PHE A 42 23.46 4.45 -25.57
N VAL A 43 22.71 4.03 -24.55
CA VAL A 43 23.13 3.07 -23.53
C VAL A 43 22.05 1.99 -23.45
N VAL A 44 22.46 0.76 -23.14
CA VAL A 44 21.54 -0.34 -22.82
C VAL A 44 21.65 -0.63 -21.32
N ALA A 45 20.54 -0.91 -20.66
CA ALA A 45 20.51 -1.20 -19.23
C ALA A 45 19.66 -2.44 -18.95
N GLU A 46 20.24 -3.39 -18.23
CA GLU A 46 19.56 -4.62 -17.84
C GLU A 46 18.81 -4.42 -16.52
N ALA A 47 17.48 -4.54 -16.54
CA ALA A 47 16.61 -4.24 -15.40
C ALA A 47 16.77 -5.23 -14.22
N ASP A 48 17.17 -6.46 -14.50
CA ASP A 48 17.30 -7.53 -13.50
C ASP A 48 18.45 -7.26 -12.52
N ASN A 49 19.49 -6.56 -13.00
CA ASN A 49 20.71 -6.26 -12.24
C ASN A 49 20.74 -4.85 -11.62
N ILE A 50 19.72 -4.02 -11.87
CA ILE A 50 19.69 -2.62 -11.44
C ILE A 50 18.47 -2.36 -10.55
N VAL A 51 18.72 -2.09 -9.27
CA VAL A 51 17.68 -1.83 -8.23
C VAL A 51 16.75 -0.68 -8.62
N THR A 52 17.28 0.40 -9.21
CA THR A 52 16.47 1.55 -9.64
C THR A 52 15.57 1.27 -10.86
N LEU A 53 15.74 0.13 -11.53
CA LEU A 53 14.93 -0.31 -12.67
C LEU A 53 14.00 -1.48 -12.33
N GLN A 54 13.83 -1.80 -11.04
CA GLN A 54 12.95 -2.88 -10.56
C GLN A 54 11.51 -2.78 -11.09
N SER A 55 10.98 -1.57 -11.26
CA SER A 55 9.63 -1.33 -11.80
C SER A 55 9.44 -1.77 -13.26
N PHE A 56 10.53 -2.12 -13.95
CA PHE A 56 10.54 -2.59 -15.34
C PHE A 56 10.82 -4.09 -15.49
N ARG A 57 10.95 -4.85 -14.39
CA ARG A 57 11.10 -6.32 -14.39
C ARG A 57 9.78 -7.00 -14.79
N ASP A 58 9.88 -8.21 -15.33
CA ASP A 58 8.80 -9.08 -15.82
C ASP A 58 7.82 -8.49 -16.86
N LYS A 59 8.10 -7.30 -17.42
CA LYS A 59 7.40 -6.68 -18.55
C LYS A 59 8.07 -6.96 -19.91
N CYS A 60 7.31 -7.52 -20.87
CA CYS A 60 7.77 -7.75 -22.25
C CYS A 60 7.81 -6.47 -23.12
N GLU A 61 7.55 -5.30 -22.55
CA GLU A 61 7.46 -4.03 -23.26
C GLU A 61 8.81 -3.27 -23.18
N PRO A 62 9.42 -2.87 -24.31
CA PRO A 62 10.69 -2.14 -24.28
C PRO A 62 10.48 -0.73 -23.70
N VAL A 63 11.40 -0.28 -22.84
CA VAL A 63 11.31 1.03 -22.17
C VAL A 63 12.53 1.88 -22.50
N PHE A 64 12.28 3.10 -22.99
CA PHE A 64 13.30 4.08 -23.31
C PHE A 64 13.30 5.22 -22.28
N LEU A 65 14.40 5.36 -21.54
CA LEU A 65 14.59 6.45 -20.58
C LEU A 65 15.48 7.53 -21.18
N PHE A 66 15.15 8.78 -20.92
CA PHE A 66 15.90 9.94 -21.40
C PHE A 66 16.56 10.61 -20.21
N SER A 67 17.88 10.64 -20.21
CA SER A 67 18.70 11.21 -19.14
C SER A 67 19.52 12.39 -19.66
N VAL A 68 19.54 13.50 -18.92
CA VAL A 68 20.40 14.67 -19.20
C VAL A 68 21.19 14.97 -17.93
N ASN A 69 22.53 15.01 -18.03
CA ASN A 69 23.44 15.23 -16.91
C ASN A 69 23.18 14.33 -15.68
N GLY A 70 22.81 13.07 -15.91
CA GLY A 70 22.58 12.11 -14.83
C GLY A 70 21.18 12.10 -14.23
N LYS A 71 20.27 12.97 -14.69
CA LYS A 71 18.87 13.03 -14.24
C LYS A 71 17.93 12.48 -15.31
N ILE A 72 16.95 11.67 -14.92
CA ILE A 72 15.97 11.10 -15.85
C ILE A 72 14.80 12.07 -16.00
N ILE A 73 14.61 12.56 -17.22
CA ILE A 73 13.65 13.63 -17.52
C ILE A 73 12.43 13.14 -18.30
N ALA A 74 12.50 11.95 -18.91
CA ALA A 74 11.37 11.36 -19.61
C ALA A 74 11.49 9.83 -19.70
N LYS A 75 10.33 9.18 -19.84
CA LYS A 75 10.16 7.74 -20.11
C LYS A 75 9.22 7.56 -21.30
N ILE A 76 9.56 6.66 -22.21
CA ILE A 76 8.66 6.17 -23.26
C ILE A 76 8.57 4.66 -23.12
N GLN A 77 7.36 4.11 -23.12
CA GLN A 77 7.11 2.67 -23.11
C GLN A 77 6.65 2.25 -24.52
N GLY A 78 7.12 1.08 -24.96
CA GLY A 78 6.82 0.51 -26.26
C GLY A 78 7.79 0.94 -27.36
N ALA A 79 7.86 0.12 -28.43
CA ALA A 79 8.72 0.35 -29.59
C ALA A 79 8.15 1.42 -30.54
N ASN A 80 7.78 2.59 -30.01
CA ASN A 80 7.21 3.70 -30.79
C ASN A 80 8.33 4.56 -31.40
N ALA A 81 8.83 4.13 -32.56
CA ALA A 81 9.90 4.81 -33.29
C ALA A 81 9.61 6.30 -33.59
N PRO A 82 8.42 6.70 -34.08
CA PRO A 82 8.09 8.11 -34.29
C PRO A 82 8.17 8.97 -33.02
N LEU A 83 7.65 8.46 -31.91
CA LEU A 83 7.59 9.20 -30.63
C LEU A 83 8.99 9.36 -30.03
N VAL A 84 9.79 8.30 -30.04
CA VAL A 84 11.20 8.34 -29.63
C VAL A 84 11.99 9.31 -30.50
N ASN A 85 11.86 9.24 -31.82
CA ASN A 85 12.54 10.14 -32.75
C ASN A 85 12.22 11.61 -32.49
N LYS A 86 10.92 11.93 -32.35
CA LYS A 86 10.45 13.29 -32.04
C LYS A 86 11.06 13.79 -30.72
N LYS A 87 11.03 12.96 -29.67
CA LYS A 87 11.54 13.33 -28.34
C LYS A 87 13.06 13.56 -28.34
N VAL A 88 13.83 12.72 -29.02
CA VAL A 88 15.28 12.90 -29.18
C VAL A 88 15.59 14.22 -29.88
N ILE A 89 14.94 14.51 -31.01
CA ILE A 89 15.17 15.74 -31.78
C ILE A 89 14.82 16.97 -30.95
N THR A 90 13.69 16.95 -30.22
CA THR A 90 13.29 18.06 -29.34
C THR A 90 14.35 18.33 -28.27
N LEU A 91 14.76 17.30 -27.52
CA LEU A 91 15.70 17.45 -26.41
C LEU A 91 17.11 17.88 -26.88
N ILE A 92 17.55 17.43 -28.06
CA ILE A 92 18.81 17.87 -28.64
C ILE A 92 18.75 19.33 -29.08
N ASN A 93 17.66 19.74 -29.73
CA ASN A 93 17.50 21.14 -30.15
C ASN A 93 17.46 22.09 -28.95
N GLU A 94 16.82 21.68 -27.86
CA GLU A 94 16.86 22.43 -26.60
C GLU A 94 18.28 22.52 -26.03
N GLU A 95 19.02 21.41 -26.00
CA GLU A 95 20.39 21.42 -25.48
C GLU A 95 21.33 22.27 -26.35
N LYS A 96 21.13 22.29 -27.68
CA LYS A 96 21.85 23.19 -28.59
C LYS A 96 21.55 24.67 -28.31
N LYS A 97 20.27 25.02 -28.07
CA LYS A 97 19.87 26.40 -27.73
C LYS A 97 20.39 26.83 -26.35
N ILE A 98 20.44 25.91 -25.39
CA ILE A 98 21.06 26.15 -24.08
C ILE A 98 22.57 26.37 -24.24
N ALA A 99 23.26 25.55 -25.04
CA ALA A 99 24.68 25.70 -25.32
C ALA A 99 25.01 27.02 -26.07
N ALA A 100 24.12 27.48 -26.94
CA ALA A 100 24.22 28.76 -27.63
C ALA A 100 23.86 29.97 -26.75
N GLY A 101 23.37 29.77 -25.52
CA GLY A 101 22.96 30.83 -24.59
C GLY A 101 21.61 31.48 -24.93
N GLU A 102 20.84 30.92 -25.86
CA GLU A 102 19.54 31.42 -26.30
C GLU A 102 18.39 31.00 -25.36
N MET A 103 18.60 29.98 -24.53
CA MET A 103 17.60 29.44 -23.62
C MET A 103 18.19 29.11 -22.24
N VAL A 104 17.44 29.44 -21.18
CA VAL A 104 17.73 28.97 -19.82
C VAL A 104 17.19 27.55 -19.68
N ARG A 105 17.99 26.65 -19.07
CA ARG A 105 17.62 25.24 -18.89
C ARG A 105 16.30 25.12 -18.11
N PRO A 106 15.27 24.43 -18.65
CA PRO A 106 14.03 24.16 -17.94
C PRO A 106 14.28 23.31 -16.68
N GLN A 107 13.55 23.57 -15.60
CA GLN A 107 13.50 22.65 -14.46
C GLN A 107 12.64 21.45 -14.83
N TYR A 108 13.29 20.33 -15.16
CA TYR A 108 12.60 19.05 -15.32
C TYR A 108 12.37 18.43 -13.93
N PRO A 109 11.14 18.02 -13.58
CA PRO A 109 10.91 17.22 -12.38
C PRO A 109 11.67 15.90 -12.54
N ASP A 110 12.47 15.52 -11.53
CA ASP A 110 13.13 14.22 -11.52
C ASP A 110 12.05 13.13 -11.45
N ILE A 111 11.98 12.28 -12.48
CA ILE A 111 11.09 11.13 -12.47
C ILE A 111 11.75 10.05 -11.61
N LEU A 112 11.25 9.86 -10.40
CA LEU A 112 11.59 8.70 -9.58
C LEU A 112 11.09 7.43 -10.29
N LEU A 113 12.00 6.52 -10.61
CA LEU A 113 11.70 5.25 -11.30
C LEU A 113 11.12 4.19 -10.36
N ILE A 114 11.18 4.42 -9.04
CA ILE A 114 10.53 3.61 -8.03
C ILE A 114 9.06 4.01 -8.03
N GLU A 115 8.25 3.27 -8.77
CA GLU A 115 6.83 3.20 -8.49
C GLU A 115 6.70 2.54 -7.12
N LEU A 116 6.67 3.34 -6.04
CA LEU A 116 5.96 2.96 -4.82
C LEU A 116 4.64 2.38 -5.30
N GLU A 117 4.36 1.13 -4.92
CA GLU A 117 3.15 0.43 -5.31
C GLU A 117 2.00 1.43 -5.28
N LYS A 118 1.46 1.73 -6.46
CA LYS A 118 0.15 2.33 -6.53
C LYS A 118 -0.73 1.34 -5.79
N THR A 119 -0.99 1.63 -4.51
CA THR A 119 -2.23 1.32 -3.85
C THR A 119 -3.27 1.45 -4.95
N ARG A 120 -3.90 0.33 -5.31
CA ARG A 120 -4.99 0.32 -6.29
C ARG A 120 -5.88 1.48 -5.87
N LYS A 121 -5.83 2.59 -6.61
CA LYS A 121 -6.87 3.60 -6.53
C LYS A 121 -8.11 2.82 -6.91
N LYS A 122 -8.92 2.45 -5.92
CA LYS A 122 -10.26 1.94 -6.16
C LYS A 122 -10.91 2.95 -7.11
N PRO A 123 -11.51 2.51 -8.23
CA PRO A 123 -12.03 3.43 -9.21
C PRO A 123 -13.03 4.36 -8.52
N GLU A 124 -12.74 5.65 -8.57
CA GLU A 124 -13.68 6.67 -8.12
C GLU A 124 -14.92 6.58 -9.00
N ARG A 125 -16.04 6.21 -8.36
CA ARG A 125 -17.40 5.94 -8.89
C ARG A 125 -17.63 4.53 -9.47
N GLU A 126 -17.58 3.54 -8.59
CA GLU A 126 -18.29 2.26 -8.77
C GLU A 126 -19.80 2.54 -8.86
N ARG A 127 -20.46 2.07 -9.92
CA ARG A 127 -21.93 2.07 -9.98
C ARG A 127 -22.42 0.90 -9.13
N TYR A 128 -23.24 1.18 -8.13
CA TYR A 128 -23.83 0.15 -7.29
C TYR A 128 -25.26 -0.16 -7.74
N SER A 129 -25.63 -1.42 -7.57
CA SER A 129 -26.97 -1.94 -7.81
C SER A 129 -27.37 -2.81 -6.62
N ILE A 130 -28.66 -2.81 -6.27
CA ILE A 130 -29.18 -3.65 -5.18
C ILE A 130 -29.94 -4.82 -5.79
N ALA A 131 -29.57 -6.04 -5.43
CA ALA A 131 -30.31 -7.24 -5.80
C ALA A 131 -31.03 -7.82 -4.60
N ILE A 132 -32.33 -8.08 -4.72
CA ILE A 132 -33.16 -8.74 -3.71
C ILE A 132 -33.51 -10.13 -4.21
N ILE A 133 -32.97 -11.14 -3.53
CA ILE A 133 -33.37 -12.54 -3.70
C ILE A 133 -34.63 -12.76 -2.87
N LYS A 134 -35.71 -13.15 -3.54
CA LYS A 134 -37.04 -13.35 -2.94
C LYS A 134 -37.05 -14.49 -1.92
N PRO A 135 -37.99 -14.50 -0.94
CA PRO A 135 -38.02 -15.50 0.11
C PRO A 135 -38.17 -16.94 -0.38
N ASP A 136 -38.88 -17.19 -1.48
CA ASP A 136 -39.04 -18.54 -2.01
C ASP A 136 -37.72 -19.11 -2.56
N ALA A 137 -36.88 -18.28 -3.17
CA ALA A 137 -35.57 -18.66 -3.67
C ALA A 137 -34.58 -18.95 -2.55
N VAL A 138 -34.67 -18.19 -1.44
CA VAL A 138 -33.91 -18.45 -0.21
C VAL A 138 -34.36 -19.77 0.42
N LEU A 139 -35.68 -20.00 0.56
CA LEU A 139 -36.24 -21.25 1.10
C LEU A 139 -35.87 -22.48 0.25
N LYS A 140 -35.86 -22.33 -1.09
CA LYS A 140 -35.43 -23.37 -2.04
C LYS A 140 -33.91 -23.55 -2.11
N ARG A 141 -33.13 -22.85 -1.26
CA ARG A 141 -31.65 -22.85 -1.21
C ARG A 141 -30.98 -22.46 -2.54
N LYS A 142 -31.69 -21.73 -3.40
CA LYS A 142 -31.17 -21.24 -4.69
C LYS A 142 -30.33 -19.97 -4.57
N ALA A 143 -30.29 -19.34 -3.39
CA ALA A 143 -29.56 -18.10 -3.18
C ALA A 143 -28.07 -18.21 -3.56
N GLN A 144 -27.42 -19.34 -3.28
CA GLN A 144 -26.01 -19.55 -3.62
C GLN A 144 -25.78 -19.66 -5.15
N GLU A 145 -26.65 -20.39 -5.84
CA GLU A 145 -26.62 -20.53 -7.31
C GLU A 145 -26.81 -19.17 -7.99
N ILE A 146 -27.69 -18.32 -7.45
CA ILE A 146 -27.94 -16.97 -7.96
C ILE A 146 -26.69 -16.10 -7.80
N LYS A 147 -26.03 -16.14 -6.64
CA LYS A 147 -24.78 -15.39 -6.40
C LYS A 147 -23.64 -15.82 -7.32
N GLU A 148 -23.46 -17.13 -7.50
CA GLU A 148 -22.43 -17.66 -8.40
C GLU A 148 -22.66 -17.17 -9.82
N LYS A 149 -23.91 -17.12 -10.28
CA LYS A 149 -24.28 -16.58 -11.60
C LYS A 149 -24.03 -15.08 -11.72
N ILE A 150 -24.21 -14.31 -10.65
CA ILE A 150 -23.89 -12.87 -10.59
C ILE A 150 -22.38 -12.67 -10.70
N THR A 151 -21.58 -13.43 -9.94
CA THR A 151 -20.11 -13.35 -10.00
C THR A 151 -19.57 -13.81 -11.36
N MET A 152 -20.12 -14.87 -11.95
CA MET A 152 -19.75 -15.34 -13.29
C MET A 152 -20.04 -14.31 -14.39
N ALA A 153 -21.03 -13.44 -14.19
CA ALA A 153 -21.34 -12.36 -15.13
C ALA A 153 -20.39 -11.15 -15.01
N GLY A 154 -19.40 -11.20 -14.10
CA GLY A 154 -18.39 -10.16 -13.92
C GLY A 154 -18.79 -9.07 -12.93
N PHE A 155 -19.85 -9.29 -12.12
CA PHE A 155 -20.26 -8.37 -11.07
C PHE A 155 -19.67 -8.78 -9.71
N VAL A 156 -19.32 -7.80 -8.88
CA VAL A 156 -18.75 -8.04 -7.54
C VAL A 156 -19.82 -7.82 -6.48
N ILE A 157 -20.01 -8.80 -5.59
CA ILE A 157 -20.92 -8.66 -4.43
C ILE A 157 -20.12 -8.04 -3.28
N GLU A 158 -20.46 -6.81 -2.90
CA GLU A 158 -19.74 -6.02 -1.90
C GLU A 158 -20.32 -6.21 -0.48
N ALA A 159 -21.62 -6.45 -0.37
CA ALA A 159 -22.29 -6.69 0.91
C ALA A 159 -23.52 -7.59 0.73
N GLU A 160 -23.87 -8.32 1.79
CA GLU A 160 -25.03 -9.20 1.86
C GLU A 160 -25.70 -9.06 3.22
N GLU A 161 -27.03 -8.95 3.24
CA GLU A 161 -27.83 -8.93 4.47
C GLU A 161 -29.10 -9.78 4.29
N LYS A 162 -29.39 -10.64 5.28
CA LYS A 162 -30.59 -11.49 5.28
C LYS A 162 -31.62 -10.89 6.20
N THR A 163 -32.73 -10.41 5.65
CA THR A 163 -33.71 -9.66 6.43
C THR A 163 -35.15 -9.99 6.05
N MET A 164 -36.05 -9.80 7.02
CA MET A 164 -37.49 -9.82 6.82
C MET A 164 -37.94 -8.41 6.46
N PHE A 165 -38.62 -8.24 5.33
CA PHE A 165 -39.08 -6.93 4.92
C PHE A 165 -40.31 -6.49 5.72
N THR A 166 -40.42 -5.19 6.01
CA THR A 166 -41.65 -4.57 6.50
C THR A 166 -42.54 -4.16 5.32
N GLU A 167 -43.86 -4.07 5.54
CA GLU A 167 -44.81 -3.65 4.49
C GLU A 167 -44.40 -2.31 3.85
N LYS A 168 -43.93 -1.36 4.67
CA LYS A 168 -43.44 -0.06 4.19
C LYS A 168 -42.24 -0.19 3.26
N GLN A 169 -41.28 -1.06 3.58
CA GLN A 169 -40.10 -1.28 2.75
C GLN A 169 -40.45 -1.94 1.41
N VAL A 170 -41.40 -2.88 1.40
CA VAL A 170 -41.89 -3.51 0.16
C VAL A 170 -42.61 -2.49 -0.72
N ARG A 171 -43.49 -1.65 -0.15
CA ARG A 171 -44.20 -0.60 -0.91
C ARG A 171 -43.25 0.45 -1.48
N ASP A 172 -42.23 0.81 -0.72
CA ASP A 172 -41.22 1.78 -1.17
C ASP A 172 -40.37 1.20 -2.32
N PHE A 173 -39.95 -0.07 -2.24
CA PHE A 173 -39.10 -0.72 -3.26
C PHE A 173 -39.89 -1.09 -4.51
N TYR A 174 -41.10 -1.60 -4.36
CA TYR A 174 -41.95 -2.08 -5.45
C TYR A 174 -43.05 -1.09 -5.85
N SER A 175 -42.82 0.21 -5.65
CA SER A 175 -43.78 1.28 -5.96
C SER A 175 -44.28 1.24 -7.41
N GLN A 176 -43.45 0.79 -8.35
CA GLN A 176 -43.78 0.68 -9.78
C GLN A 176 -44.83 -0.39 -10.11
N ILE A 177 -44.99 -1.40 -9.24
CA ILE A 177 -45.97 -2.47 -9.40
C ILE A 177 -47.12 -2.37 -8.39
N ALA A 178 -47.18 -1.28 -7.63
CA ALA A 178 -48.17 -1.06 -6.57
C ALA A 178 -49.62 -1.02 -7.08
N ASP A 179 -49.83 -0.65 -8.35
CA ASP A 179 -51.15 -0.57 -8.98
C ASP A 179 -51.66 -1.94 -9.49
N GLN A 180 -50.88 -3.02 -9.34
CA GLN A 180 -51.31 -4.35 -9.77
C GLN A 180 -52.32 -4.96 -8.79
N PRO A 181 -53.35 -5.68 -9.30
CA PRO A 181 -54.42 -6.24 -8.47
C PRO A 181 -53.91 -7.27 -7.44
N ASP A 182 -52.80 -7.95 -7.74
CA ASP A 182 -52.22 -9.00 -6.90
C ASP A 182 -51.13 -8.46 -5.94
N PHE A 183 -50.93 -7.14 -5.88
CA PHE A 183 -49.86 -6.53 -5.12
C PHE A 183 -49.98 -6.75 -3.60
N GLU A 184 -51.19 -6.80 -3.06
CA GLU A 184 -51.41 -7.08 -1.63
C GLU A 184 -51.04 -8.52 -1.26
N GLU A 185 -51.26 -9.48 -2.16
CA GLU A 185 -50.81 -10.87 -1.97
C GLU A 185 -49.29 -10.98 -2.06
N PHE A 186 -48.67 -10.27 -3.01
CA PHE A 186 -47.22 -10.13 -3.12
C PHE A 186 -46.58 -9.50 -1.88
N LEU A 187 -47.21 -8.48 -1.31
CA LEU A 187 -46.76 -7.80 -0.10
C LEU A 187 -46.81 -8.73 1.13
N SER A 188 -47.88 -9.51 1.27
CA SER A 188 -47.95 -10.56 2.30
C SER A 188 -46.87 -11.63 2.09
N PHE A 189 -46.54 -11.96 0.84
CA PHE A 189 -45.49 -12.93 0.54
C PHE A 189 -44.09 -12.42 0.89
N MET A 190 -43.75 -11.19 0.53
CA MET A 190 -42.42 -10.61 0.78
C MET A 190 -42.16 -10.33 2.27
N THR A 191 -43.21 -10.14 3.07
CA THR A 191 -43.11 -9.86 4.52
C THR A 191 -43.15 -11.11 5.39
N THR A 192 -43.48 -12.29 4.83
CA THR A 192 -43.61 -13.56 5.59
C THR A 192 -42.37 -14.44 5.55
N GLY A 193 -41.40 -14.16 4.67
CA GLY A 193 -40.18 -14.95 4.56
C GLY A 193 -38.90 -14.12 4.48
N LEU A 194 -37.76 -14.78 4.73
CA LEU A 194 -36.44 -14.16 4.71
C LEU A 194 -35.98 -13.93 3.28
N SER A 195 -35.82 -12.67 2.93
CA SER A 195 -35.20 -12.23 1.68
C SER A 195 -33.70 -12.03 1.88
N ASN A 196 -32.93 -12.13 0.80
CA ASN A 196 -31.49 -11.85 0.84
C ASN A 196 -31.18 -10.63 -0.03
N VAL A 197 -30.66 -9.57 0.59
CA VAL A 197 -30.35 -8.31 -0.08
C VAL A 197 -28.85 -8.26 -0.34
N LEU A 198 -28.46 -7.90 -1.56
CA LEU A 198 -27.06 -7.84 -2.01
C LEU A 198 -26.76 -6.44 -2.55
N ILE A 199 -25.60 -5.88 -2.17
CA ILE A 199 -25.01 -4.73 -2.86
C ILE A 199 -24.02 -5.24 -3.88
N ILE A 200 -24.20 -4.85 -5.13
CA ILE A 200 -23.42 -5.31 -6.27
C ILE A 200 -22.71 -4.11 -6.89
N ALA A 201 -21.40 -4.22 -7.11
CA ALA A 201 -20.59 -3.23 -7.80
C ALA A 201 -20.37 -3.63 -9.27
N GLN A 202 -20.48 -2.66 -10.16
CA GLN A 202 -20.08 -2.76 -11.56
C GLN A 202 -18.77 -1.99 -11.77
N GLU A 203 -17.71 -2.70 -12.18
CA GLU A 203 -16.47 -2.05 -12.61
C GLU A 203 -16.70 -1.37 -13.97
N LYS A 204 -16.53 -0.05 -14.05
CA LYS A 204 -16.41 0.65 -15.33
C LYS A 204 -14.98 0.51 -15.85
N GLU A 205 -14.83 0.06 -17.09
CA GLU A 205 -13.58 0.24 -17.82
C GLU A 205 -13.36 1.75 -18.07
N GLN A 206 -12.10 2.20 -17.92
CA GLN A 206 -11.67 3.51 -18.37
C GLN A 206 -11.89 3.62 -19.88
N ASP A 207 -12.50 4.71 -20.32
CA ASP A 207 -12.67 5.07 -21.72
C ASP A 207 -11.34 4.88 -22.47
N GLN A 208 -11.29 3.84 -23.31
CA GLN A 208 -10.34 3.83 -24.42
C GLN A 208 -10.80 4.93 -25.37
N VAL A 209 -9.90 5.87 -25.65
CA VAL A 209 -10.06 6.87 -26.69
C VAL A 209 -10.36 6.13 -28.00
N GLU A 210 -11.58 6.28 -28.51
CA GLU A 210 -11.95 5.93 -29.87
C GLU A 210 -11.11 6.77 -30.84
N GLU A 211 -10.10 6.16 -31.47
CA GLU A 211 -9.66 6.59 -32.79
C GLU A 211 -10.28 5.65 -33.83
N ASN A 212 -11.16 6.24 -34.63
CA ASN A 212 -11.84 5.66 -35.78
C ASN A 212 -10.88 4.89 -36.70
N GLU A 213 -11.24 3.66 -37.08
CA GLU A 213 -11.07 3.22 -38.46
C GLU A 213 -12.28 2.39 -38.92
N THR A 214 -12.98 2.98 -39.89
CA THR A 214 -14.01 2.41 -40.75
C THR A 214 -13.43 1.36 -41.72
N GLU A 215 -14.26 0.33 -41.95
CA GLU A 215 -14.47 -0.39 -43.22
C GLU A 215 -13.82 -1.77 -43.52
N LEU A 216 -14.74 -2.77 -43.59
CA LEU A 216 -14.97 -3.80 -44.63
C LEU A 216 -14.47 -5.26 -44.49
N LYS A 217 -15.47 -6.13 -44.19
CA LYS A 217 -15.90 -7.40 -44.85
C LYS A 217 -15.05 -8.68 -44.74
N GLU A 218 -15.58 -9.69 -44.02
CA GLU A 218 -16.31 -10.90 -44.48
C GLU A 218 -15.42 -12.12 -44.84
N THR A 219 -15.42 -13.19 -44.04
CA THR A 219 -15.99 -14.54 -44.38
C THR A 219 -15.57 -15.66 -43.41
N SER A 220 -16.55 -16.54 -43.11
CA SER A 220 -16.52 -17.97 -42.67
C SER A 220 -16.23 -18.38 -41.20
N GLU A 221 -17.16 -19.19 -40.66
CA GLU A 221 -17.30 -19.76 -39.28
C GLU A 221 -16.44 -21.05 -39.03
N PRO A 222 -16.63 -21.82 -37.92
CA PRO A 222 -16.07 -21.71 -36.54
C PRO A 222 -15.24 -23.01 -36.18
N PRO A 223 -14.84 -23.40 -34.93
CA PRO A 223 -15.32 -22.97 -33.60
C PRO A 223 -14.30 -22.92 -32.42
N THR A 224 -14.88 -22.66 -31.24
CA THR A 224 -14.46 -22.97 -29.86
C THR A 224 -13.38 -22.11 -29.19
N GLU A 225 -13.83 -21.08 -28.47
CA GLU A 225 -13.64 -20.95 -27.01
C GLU A 225 -14.61 -19.87 -26.49
N SER A 226 -15.12 -20.07 -25.29
CA SER A 226 -16.21 -19.32 -24.67
C SER A 226 -15.86 -17.85 -24.44
N GLU A 227 -16.26 -16.99 -25.37
CA GLU A 227 -16.33 -15.53 -25.15
C GLU A 227 -17.37 -15.23 -24.08
N VAL A 228 -16.92 -14.81 -22.91
CA VAL A 228 -17.76 -14.27 -21.84
C VAL A 228 -18.35 -12.95 -22.35
N LYS A 229 -19.59 -12.97 -22.85
CA LYS A 229 -20.35 -11.74 -23.12
C LYS A 229 -20.43 -10.93 -21.82
N LYS A 230 -19.79 -9.74 -21.78
CA LYS A 230 -19.98 -8.75 -20.72
C LYS A 230 -21.36 -8.13 -20.85
N TRP A 231 -22.06 -7.98 -19.72
CA TRP A 231 -23.45 -7.53 -19.66
C TRP A 231 -23.54 -6.10 -19.11
N ASP A 232 -24.16 -5.19 -19.86
CA ASP A 232 -24.30 -3.78 -19.46
C ASP A 232 -25.33 -3.56 -18.34
N SER A 233 -26.28 -4.50 -18.14
CA SER A 233 -27.27 -4.45 -17.06
C SER A 233 -27.49 -5.84 -16.47
N LEU A 234 -27.37 -5.92 -15.15
CA LEU A 234 -27.54 -7.16 -14.38
C LEU A 234 -28.97 -7.72 -14.52
N GLN A 235 -29.98 -6.84 -14.62
CA GLN A 235 -31.37 -7.22 -14.82
C GLN A 235 -31.58 -7.99 -16.12
N LYS A 236 -31.02 -7.51 -17.24
CA LYS A 236 -31.12 -8.19 -18.55
C LYS A 236 -30.45 -9.57 -18.54
N TYR A 237 -29.34 -9.72 -17.81
CA TYR A 237 -28.67 -11.02 -17.66
C TYR A 237 -29.54 -12.01 -16.89
N LEU A 238 -30.13 -11.59 -15.77
CA LEU A 238 -30.99 -12.45 -14.94
C LEU A 238 -32.28 -12.87 -15.66
N GLU A 239 -32.83 -11.99 -16.51
CA GLU A 239 -33.98 -12.30 -17.37
C GLU A 239 -33.66 -13.40 -18.38
N GLN A 240 -32.50 -13.33 -19.04
CA GLN A 240 -32.09 -14.36 -20.01
C GLN A 240 -31.77 -15.71 -19.37
N GLN A 241 -31.34 -15.71 -18.10
CA GLN A 241 -31.09 -16.94 -17.35
C GLN A 241 -32.37 -17.51 -16.71
N HIS A 242 -33.56 -16.92 -16.94
CA HIS A 242 -34.84 -17.28 -16.32
C HIS A 242 -34.84 -17.22 -14.77
N ILE A 243 -34.03 -16.32 -14.20
CA ILE A 243 -33.85 -16.15 -12.75
C ILE A 243 -34.56 -14.90 -12.21
N SER A 244 -35.06 -14.01 -13.07
CA SER A 244 -35.85 -12.83 -12.69
C SER A 244 -37.06 -13.15 -11.79
N GLN A 245 -37.60 -14.36 -11.89
CA GLN A 245 -38.66 -14.82 -10.97
C GLN A 245 -38.19 -14.93 -9.50
N PHE A 246 -36.88 -15.06 -9.25
CA PHE A 246 -36.26 -15.32 -7.95
C PHE A 246 -35.40 -14.16 -7.42
N CYS A 247 -35.02 -13.20 -8.28
CA CYS A 247 -34.13 -12.11 -7.96
C CYS A 247 -34.55 -10.84 -8.71
N ASP A 248 -34.89 -9.77 -7.98
CA ASP A 248 -35.15 -8.44 -8.55
C ASP A 248 -33.92 -7.55 -8.35
N VAL A 249 -33.65 -6.65 -9.29
CA VAL A 249 -32.50 -5.73 -9.25
C VAL A 249 -32.98 -4.30 -9.38
N GLU A 250 -32.41 -3.41 -8.55
CA GLU A 250 -32.58 -1.96 -8.62
C GLU A 250 -31.25 -1.32 -9.05
N ASP A 251 -31.30 -0.59 -10.17
CA ASP A 251 -30.16 0.04 -10.86
C ASP A 251 -30.23 1.58 -10.85
N ASP A 252 -31.32 2.16 -10.31
CA ASP A 252 -31.49 3.61 -10.14
C ASP A 252 -30.68 4.16 -8.97
N GLU A 253 -29.83 5.17 -9.22
CA GLU A 253 -28.87 5.69 -8.25
C GLU A 253 -29.53 6.30 -7.00
N ALA A 254 -30.70 6.95 -7.15
CA ALA A 254 -31.41 7.56 -6.05
C ALA A 254 -32.06 6.49 -5.15
N ASN A 255 -32.68 5.48 -5.76
CA ASN A 255 -33.26 4.34 -5.04
C ASN A 255 -32.17 3.49 -4.38
N VAL A 256 -31.08 3.17 -5.09
CA VAL A 256 -29.94 2.44 -4.54
C VAL A 256 -29.37 3.15 -3.32
N THR A 257 -29.20 4.47 -3.37
CA THR A 257 -28.72 5.25 -2.22
C THR A 257 -29.69 5.16 -1.04
N LYS A 258 -30.98 5.36 -1.28
CA LYS A 258 -32.03 5.28 -0.25
C LYS A 258 -32.07 3.89 0.41
N PHE A 259 -32.03 2.83 -0.38
CA PHE A 259 -32.12 1.46 0.14
C PHE A 259 -30.82 0.97 0.77
N THR A 260 -29.66 1.46 0.31
CA THR A 260 -28.39 1.23 1.00
C THR A 260 -28.44 1.79 2.41
N ASP A 261 -28.97 3.01 2.61
CA ASP A 261 -29.09 3.58 3.96
C ASP A 261 -30.11 2.84 4.85
N VAL A 262 -31.12 2.20 4.25
CA VAL A 262 -32.16 1.46 4.97
C VAL A 262 -31.72 0.06 5.37
N PHE A 263 -31.07 -0.69 4.47
CA PHE A 263 -30.68 -2.08 4.69
C PHE A 263 -29.24 -2.24 5.17
N PHE A 264 -28.38 -1.26 4.86
CA PHE A 264 -26.95 -1.28 5.16
C PHE A 264 -26.46 0.07 5.71
N PRO A 265 -26.99 0.55 6.85
CA PRO A 265 -26.57 1.82 7.45
C PRO A 265 -25.05 1.85 7.73
N ASP A 266 -24.47 0.70 8.04
CA ASP A 266 -23.04 0.54 8.30
C ASP A 266 -22.18 0.44 7.03
N PHE A 267 -22.75 0.24 5.83
CA PHE A 267 -21.97 0.07 4.60
C PHE A 267 -21.26 1.37 4.18
N LYS A 268 -21.92 2.52 4.36
CA LYS A 268 -21.28 3.84 4.21
C LYS A 268 -20.31 4.17 5.34
N ILE A 269 -20.59 3.72 6.57
CA ILE A 269 -19.71 3.92 7.75
C ILE A 269 -18.42 3.10 7.63
N ALA A 270 -18.52 1.86 7.15
CA ALA A 270 -17.40 0.96 6.91
C ALA A 270 -16.51 1.42 5.73
N LYS A 271 -17.09 2.04 4.69
CA LYS A 271 -16.32 2.70 3.61
C LYS A 271 -15.84 4.11 3.96
N GLY A 272 -16.47 4.77 4.95
CA GLY A 272 -16.21 6.16 5.35
C GLY A 272 -15.15 6.36 6.43
N LYS A 273 -14.83 5.35 7.24
CA LYS A 273 -13.73 5.42 8.22
C LYS A 273 -12.36 5.34 7.54
N LYS A 274 -11.95 6.40 6.83
CA LYS A 274 -10.58 6.55 6.37
C LYS A 274 -9.73 6.96 7.58
N LEU A 275 -9.28 5.96 8.33
CA LEU A 275 -8.31 6.17 9.41
C LEU A 275 -7.05 6.80 8.81
N GLN A 276 -6.74 8.01 9.27
CA GLN A 276 -5.57 8.78 8.86
C GLN A 276 -4.54 8.71 9.98
N ARG A 277 -3.27 8.89 9.61
CA ARG A 277 -2.15 8.96 10.55
C ARG A 277 -1.55 10.34 10.52
N THR A 278 -1.06 10.80 11.66
CA THR A 278 -0.25 12.02 11.76
C THR A 278 0.93 11.81 12.68
N LEU A 279 2.03 12.50 12.41
CA LEU A 279 3.09 12.64 13.37
C LEU A 279 2.65 13.66 14.43
N ALA A 280 2.84 13.30 15.70
CA ALA A 280 2.85 14.22 16.82
C ALA A 280 4.24 14.19 17.46
N LEU A 281 4.87 15.34 17.62
CA LEU A 281 6.18 15.43 18.28
C LEU A 281 6.10 16.36 19.48
N LEU A 282 6.44 15.84 20.66
CA LEU A 282 6.63 16.62 21.88
C LEU A 282 8.08 17.07 21.91
N ARG A 283 8.28 18.38 21.91
CA ARG A 283 9.60 19.00 22.04
C ARG A 283 10.19 18.72 23.43
N PRO A 284 11.52 18.84 23.61
CA PRO A 284 12.19 18.45 24.85
C PRO A 284 11.64 19.09 26.12
N ASP A 285 11.18 20.35 26.04
CA ASP A 285 10.62 21.07 27.20
C ASP A 285 9.35 20.42 27.75
N LEU A 286 8.59 19.74 26.89
CA LEU A 286 7.29 19.19 27.26
C LEU A 286 7.38 17.77 27.85
N LEU A 287 8.56 17.14 27.79
CA LEU A 287 8.73 15.76 28.26
C LEU A 287 8.42 15.59 29.75
N GLU A 288 8.64 16.62 30.58
CA GLU A 288 8.29 16.57 32.01
C GLU A 288 6.77 16.43 32.25
N LYS A 289 5.95 16.86 31.29
CA LYS A 289 4.47 16.77 31.33
C LYS A 289 3.91 15.85 30.24
N GLN A 290 4.72 14.91 29.74
CA GLN A 290 4.29 13.99 28.68
C GLN A 290 3.04 13.19 29.06
N ASP A 291 2.90 12.80 30.34
CA ASP A 291 1.77 11.98 30.80
C ASP A 291 0.43 12.72 30.69
N ASP A 292 0.43 14.04 30.91
CA ASP A 292 -0.74 14.90 30.74
C ASP A 292 -1.14 14.97 29.25
N VAL A 293 -0.15 15.11 28.35
CA VAL A 293 -0.39 15.13 26.89
C VAL A 293 -0.93 13.77 26.41
N LEU A 294 -0.33 12.66 26.86
CA LEU A 294 -0.76 11.31 26.50
C LEU A 294 -2.18 11.02 27.00
N LYS A 295 -2.57 11.58 28.15
CA LYS A 295 -3.94 11.49 28.65
C LYS A 295 -4.90 12.24 27.74
N VAL A 296 -4.58 13.46 27.34
CA VAL A 296 -5.42 14.23 26.40
C VAL A 296 -5.57 13.50 25.06
N ILE A 297 -4.48 12.94 24.52
CA ILE A 297 -4.51 12.15 23.27
C ILE A 297 -5.50 10.98 23.39
N LYS A 298 -5.51 10.28 24.53
CA LYS A 298 -6.45 9.18 24.80
C LYS A 298 -7.89 9.67 25.00
N ASP A 299 -8.08 10.78 25.70
CA ASP A 299 -9.40 11.38 25.95
C ASP A 299 -10.05 11.91 24.65
N GLU A 300 -9.23 12.26 23.64
CA GLU A 300 -9.65 12.72 22.31
C GLU A 300 -9.80 11.59 21.27
N ASP A 301 -9.83 10.33 21.72
CA ASP A 301 -9.99 9.12 20.90
C ASP A 301 -8.88 8.91 19.84
N PHE A 302 -7.66 9.36 20.09
CA PHE A 302 -6.51 8.96 19.25
C PHE A 302 -5.92 7.63 19.72
N GLU A 303 -5.69 6.73 18.77
CA GLU A 303 -4.88 5.54 19.00
C GLU A 303 -3.40 5.86 18.75
N ILE A 304 -2.54 5.59 19.73
CA ILE A 304 -1.09 5.71 19.57
C ILE A 304 -0.57 4.43 18.94
N LEU A 305 -0.22 4.49 17.66
CA LEU A 305 0.33 3.35 16.93
C LEU A 305 1.81 3.11 17.28
N MET A 306 2.57 4.18 17.41
CA MET A 306 4.01 4.14 17.60
C MET A 306 4.44 5.27 18.52
N GLU A 307 5.45 4.98 19.34
CA GLU A 307 6.05 5.91 20.28
C GLU A 307 7.56 5.68 20.31
N ARG A 308 8.34 6.75 20.23
CA ARG A 308 9.80 6.68 20.31
C ARG A 308 10.40 7.98 20.83
N GLN A 309 11.31 7.88 21.79
CA GLN A 309 12.19 8.98 22.14
C GLN A 309 13.34 9.06 21.13
N ILE A 310 13.50 10.23 20.51
CA ILE A 310 14.50 10.49 19.47
C ILE A 310 15.31 11.74 19.81
N VAL A 311 16.61 11.69 19.54
CA VAL A 311 17.44 12.89 19.49
C VAL A 311 17.58 13.24 18.02
N LEU A 312 17.12 14.44 17.65
CA LEU A 312 17.03 14.86 16.26
C LEU A 312 18.40 15.23 15.71
N SER A 313 18.66 14.91 14.44
CA SER A 313 19.76 15.50 13.69
C SER A 313 19.50 16.98 13.39
N GLU A 314 20.55 17.72 13.02
CA GLU A 314 20.41 19.15 12.68
C GLU A 314 19.49 19.33 11.46
N GLU A 315 19.60 18.44 10.47
CA GLU A 315 18.76 18.42 9.28
C GLU A 315 17.29 18.12 9.62
N GLU A 316 17.02 17.13 10.47
CA GLU A 316 15.66 16.78 10.92
C GLU A 316 15.02 17.92 11.72
N ALA A 317 15.78 18.53 12.64
CA ALA A 317 15.32 19.66 13.43
C ALA A 317 14.98 20.86 12.54
N LYS A 318 15.83 21.16 11.54
CA LYS A 318 15.58 22.24 10.55
C LYS A 318 14.36 21.95 9.68
N MET A 319 14.16 20.69 9.28
CA MET A 319 13.00 20.26 8.51
C MET A 319 11.69 20.51 9.27
N LEU A 320 11.61 20.08 10.52
CA LEU A 320 10.43 20.25 11.38
C LEU A 320 10.19 21.69 11.84
N CYS A 321 11.25 22.49 11.96
CA CYS A 321 11.19 23.87 12.43
C CYS A 321 11.27 24.91 11.31
N LYS A 322 11.18 24.48 10.04
CA LYS A 322 11.39 25.31 8.84
C LYS A 322 10.62 26.64 8.86
N GLU A 323 9.46 26.64 9.49
CA GLU A 323 8.58 27.80 9.54
C GLU A 323 9.13 28.94 10.42
N TYR A 324 10.00 28.60 11.36
CA TYR A 324 10.70 29.55 12.22
C TYR A 324 12.05 29.97 11.63
N GLU A 325 12.42 29.58 10.40
CA GLU A 325 13.74 29.84 9.79
C GLU A 325 14.11 31.33 9.75
N LYS A 326 13.11 32.22 9.72
CA LYS A 326 13.31 33.68 9.70
C LYS A 326 13.33 34.32 11.10
N GLU A 327 13.03 33.56 12.14
CA GLU A 327 12.95 34.05 13.51
C GLU A 327 14.34 34.13 14.16
N ASN A 328 14.55 35.13 15.01
CA ASN A 328 15.83 35.35 15.68
C ASN A 328 16.24 34.24 16.65
N TYR A 329 15.27 33.44 17.10
CA TYR A 329 15.48 32.31 18.01
C TYR A 329 15.59 30.95 17.30
N PHE A 330 15.60 30.92 15.96
CA PHE A 330 15.65 29.68 15.19
C PHE A 330 16.85 28.79 15.54
N GLU A 331 18.06 29.36 15.54
CA GLU A 331 19.28 28.61 15.85
C GLU A 331 19.27 28.05 17.27
N ALA A 332 18.77 28.83 18.24
CA ALA A 332 18.63 28.38 19.63
C ALA A 332 17.60 27.24 19.76
N LEU A 333 16.55 27.25 18.94
CA LEU A 333 15.59 26.16 18.85
C LEU A 333 16.22 24.88 18.28
N ILE A 334 16.97 24.99 17.17
CA ILE A 334 17.66 23.84 16.57
C ILE A 334 18.68 23.24 17.54
N GLU A 335 19.50 24.08 18.19
CA GLU A 335 20.46 23.62 19.19
C GLU A 335 19.76 22.83 20.32
N LYS A 336 18.60 23.31 20.77
CA LYS A 336 17.85 22.63 21.82
C LYS A 336 17.28 21.28 21.38
N MET A 337 16.69 21.23 20.18
CA MET A 337 16.08 20.02 19.61
C MET A 337 17.12 18.92 19.32
N THR A 338 18.37 19.29 19.03
CA THR A 338 19.47 18.37 18.73
C THR A 338 20.22 17.89 19.99
N ARG A 339 20.18 18.66 21.09
CA ARG A 339 20.85 18.30 22.36
C ARG A 339 20.00 17.46 23.30
N SER A 340 18.68 17.53 23.18
CA SER A 340 17.76 16.89 24.11
C SER A 340 16.77 16.00 23.38
N PRO A 341 16.37 14.86 23.98
CA PRO A 341 15.42 13.97 23.35
C PRO A 341 14.07 14.66 23.17
N SER A 342 13.38 14.32 22.09
CA SER A 342 11.98 14.64 21.81
C SER A 342 11.19 13.33 21.80
N LEU A 343 9.89 13.38 22.12
CA LEU A 343 9.02 12.21 22.01
C LEU A 343 8.23 12.29 20.71
N ALA A 344 8.51 11.36 19.79
CA ALA A 344 7.75 11.20 18.56
C ALA A 344 6.64 10.16 18.77
N LEU A 345 5.45 10.50 18.33
CA LEU A 345 4.25 9.67 18.38
C LEU A 345 3.61 9.60 16.99
N VAL A 346 3.11 8.44 16.61
CA VAL A 346 2.24 8.29 15.44
C VAL A 346 0.82 8.03 15.91
N LEU A 347 -0.06 8.98 15.65
CA LEU A 347 -1.45 8.93 16.05
C LEU A 347 -2.30 8.40 14.90
N LEU A 348 -3.34 7.64 15.22
CA LEU A 348 -4.34 7.12 14.28
C LEU A 348 -5.73 7.54 14.74
N ARG A 349 -6.47 8.16 13.82
CA ARG A 349 -7.87 8.57 14.03
C ARG A 349 -8.55 8.83 12.68
N GLU A 350 -9.87 8.93 12.67
CA GLU A 350 -10.57 9.56 11.56
C GLU A 350 -10.23 11.07 11.49
N ASN A 351 -9.92 11.58 10.29
CA ASN A 351 -9.47 12.96 10.07
C ASN A 351 -8.31 13.39 11.00
N CYS A 352 -7.40 12.45 11.29
CA CYS A 352 -6.35 12.58 12.31
C CYS A 352 -5.52 13.86 12.17
N VAL A 353 -5.06 14.20 10.96
CA VAL A 353 -4.21 15.39 10.71
C VAL A 353 -4.96 16.67 11.07
N GLN A 354 -6.20 16.81 10.63
CA GLN A 354 -7.00 18.01 10.84
C GLN A 354 -7.40 18.15 12.32
N HIS A 355 -7.87 17.08 12.95
CA HIS A 355 -8.27 17.11 14.37
C HIS A 355 -7.08 17.39 15.28
N TRP A 356 -5.92 16.77 15.01
CA TRP A 356 -4.70 17.04 15.77
C TRP A 356 -4.29 18.51 15.64
N LYS A 357 -4.33 19.07 14.43
CA LYS A 357 -4.03 20.48 14.18
C LYS A 357 -4.97 21.45 14.91
N GLU A 358 -6.27 21.13 14.96
CA GLU A 358 -7.27 21.90 15.70
C GLU A 358 -7.00 21.88 17.22
N LEU A 359 -6.66 20.71 17.78
CA LEU A 359 -6.28 20.58 19.19
C LEU A 359 -4.99 21.32 19.53
N LEU A 360 -3.98 21.24 18.65
CA LEU A 360 -2.73 21.96 18.83
C LEU A 360 -2.93 23.47 18.92
N GLY A 361 -3.82 24.02 18.10
CA GLY A 361 -4.05 25.45 17.99
C GLY A 361 -2.90 26.18 17.28
N PRO A 362 -2.69 27.49 17.57
CA PRO A 362 -1.70 28.28 16.85
C PRO A 362 -0.27 27.79 17.10
N ARG A 363 0.62 28.08 16.15
CA ARG A 363 2.02 27.64 16.22
C ARG A 363 2.89 28.48 17.15
N THR A 364 2.45 29.69 17.47
CA THR A 364 3.12 30.57 18.43
C THR A 364 2.17 30.93 19.57
N VAL A 365 2.72 31.01 20.78
CA VAL A 365 1.96 31.27 22.02
C VAL A 365 1.29 32.65 21.98
N GLU A 366 1.92 33.63 21.32
CA GLU A 366 1.41 34.99 21.22
C GLU A 366 0.05 35.08 20.49
N LYS A 367 -0.17 34.19 19.52
CA LYS A 367 -1.40 34.14 18.71
C LYS A 367 -2.55 33.40 19.38
N VAL A 368 -2.34 32.83 20.56
CA VAL A 368 -3.36 32.09 21.34
C VAL A 368 -4.52 33.01 21.76
N SER A 369 -4.21 34.27 22.06
CA SER A 369 -5.15 35.25 22.61
C SER A 369 -6.32 35.60 21.68
N GLU A 370 -6.20 35.36 20.37
CA GLU A 370 -7.20 35.80 19.39
C GLU A 370 -8.25 34.74 19.04
N TYR A 371 -8.01 33.43 19.26
CA TYR A 371 -8.91 32.39 18.72
C TYR A 371 -9.09 31.10 19.57
N HIS A 372 -8.17 30.69 20.47
CA HIS A 372 -8.26 29.36 21.13
C HIS A 372 -7.62 29.28 22.53
N ALA A 373 -8.32 29.75 23.57
CA ALA A 373 -7.87 29.69 24.96
C ALA A 373 -7.69 28.25 25.51
N GLU A 374 -8.39 27.27 24.95
CA GLU A 374 -8.35 25.87 25.38
C GLU A 374 -7.39 24.99 24.55
N SER A 375 -6.66 25.55 23.58
CA SER A 375 -5.73 24.76 22.74
C SER A 375 -4.56 24.18 23.53
N LEU A 376 -3.98 23.07 23.04
CA LEU A 376 -2.80 22.46 23.66
C LEU A 376 -1.60 23.41 23.66
N CYS A 377 -1.47 24.27 22.65
CA CYS A 377 -0.48 25.34 22.65
C CYS A 377 -0.62 26.25 23.88
N ALA A 378 -1.85 26.61 24.27
CA ALA A 378 -2.13 27.45 25.42
C ALA A 378 -1.87 26.71 26.74
N GLN A 379 -2.37 25.47 26.85
CA GLN A 379 -2.27 24.65 28.07
C GLN A 379 -0.81 24.27 28.38
N PHE A 380 -0.01 24.01 27.35
CA PHE A 380 1.38 23.60 27.46
C PHE A 380 2.36 24.70 27.00
N ALA A 381 1.95 25.97 27.12
CA ALA A 381 2.83 27.11 26.92
C ALA A 381 3.91 27.12 28.01
N MET A 382 5.08 26.57 27.68
CA MET A 382 6.22 26.49 28.58
C MET A 382 7.54 26.66 27.82
N GLY A 383 8.61 26.89 28.58
CA GLY A 383 9.93 27.20 28.02
C GLY A 383 10.14 28.68 27.74
N ASN A 384 11.36 29.02 27.34
CA ASN A 384 11.78 30.41 27.09
C ASN A 384 11.47 30.88 25.66
N LEU A 385 10.98 29.99 24.80
CA LEU A 385 10.72 30.27 23.39
C LEU A 385 9.20 30.43 23.14
N PRO A 386 8.76 31.42 22.36
CA PRO A 386 7.33 31.70 22.11
C PRO A 386 6.69 30.74 21.09
N ILE A 387 7.06 29.47 21.12
CA ILE A 387 6.66 28.43 20.15
C ILE A 387 5.71 27.41 20.77
N ASN A 388 4.92 26.76 19.94
CA ASN A 388 4.17 25.59 20.35
C ASN A 388 5.13 24.42 20.65
N GLN A 389 5.03 23.87 21.86
CA GLN A 389 5.85 22.77 22.34
C GLN A 389 5.43 21.41 21.77
N LEU A 390 4.28 21.37 21.11
CA LEU A 390 3.81 20.25 20.33
C LEU A 390 3.91 20.59 18.84
N TYR A 391 4.28 19.59 18.05
CA TYR A 391 4.26 19.65 16.60
C TYR A 391 3.24 18.65 16.05
N GLY A 392 2.62 19.03 14.93
CA GLY A 392 1.75 18.17 14.15
C GLY A 392 1.96 18.46 12.67
N SER A 393 1.90 17.41 11.86
CA SER A 393 2.01 17.54 10.41
C SER A 393 0.87 18.39 9.83
N ASP A 394 1.17 19.16 8.79
CA ASP A 394 0.23 20.17 8.26
C ASP A 394 -0.73 19.69 7.19
N SER A 395 -0.45 18.53 6.62
CA SER A 395 -1.17 17.89 5.52
C SER A 395 -0.96 16.39 5.59
N MET A 396 -1.77 15.61 4.88
CA MET A 396 -1.61 14.15 4.80
C MET A 396 -0.26 13.78 4.19
N GLU A 397 0.18 14.52 3.16
CA GLU A 397 1.47 14.30 2.49
C GLU A 397 2.65 14.68 3.39
N ALA A 398 2.49 15.69 4.26
CA ALA A 398 3.50 15.98 5.28
C ALA A 398 3.52 14.88 6.35
N ALA A 399 2.35 14.41 6.79
CA ALA A 399 2.26 13.33 7.77
C ALA A 399 2.95 12.05 7.29
N GLU A 400 2.72 11.63 6.06
CA GLU A 400 3.38 10.45 5.49
C GLU A 400 4.90 10.62 5.44
N ARG A 401 5.39 11.76 4.93
CA ARG A 401 6.84 12.05 4.86
C ARG A 401 7.49 12.15 6.24
N ASP A 402 6.83 12.82 7.17
CA ASP A 402 7.32 13.00 8.53
C ASP A 402 7.37 11.64 9.25
N ILE A 403 6.30 10.84 9.14
CA ILE A 403 6.27 9.48 9.72
C ILE A 403 7.36 8.60 9.10
N GLU A 404 7.55 8.61 7.79
CA GLU A 404 8.61 7.83 7.13
C GLU A 404 10.02 8.29 7.58
N CYS A 405 10.21 9.58 7.82
CA CYS A 405 11.47 10.13 8.31
C CYS A 405 11.81 9.67 9.74
N PHE A 406 10.84 9.68 10.66
CA PHE A 406 11.08 9.36 12.08
C PHE A 406 10.80 7.91 12.46
N PHE A 407 9.98 7.22 11.66
CA PHE A 407 9.59 5.82 11.78
C PHE A 407 9.73 5.12 10.43
N PRO A 408 10.94 5.04 9.85
CA PRO A 408 11.13 4.29 8.62
C PRO A 408 10.73 2.82 8.83
N PRO A 409 10.23 2.14 7.78
CA PRO A 409 9.96 0.72 7.86
C PRO A 409 11.20 -0.05 8.29
N GLU A 410 11.03 -0.89 9.31
CA GLU A 410 12.09 -1.73 9.82
C GLU A 410 12.08 -3.05 9.06
N ASN A 411 13.27 -3.60 8.87
CA ASN A 411 13.45 -4.97 8.41
C ASN A 411 13.71 -5.87 9.61
N THR A 412 13.13 -7.06 9.62
CA THR A 412 13.45 -8.11 10.58
C THR A 412 13.68 -9.43 9.86
N LEU A 413 14.63 -10.22 10.36
CA LEU A 413 14.78 -11.59 9.89
C LEU A 413 13.68 -12.43 10.52
N ALA A 414 13.00 -13.22 9.70
CA ALA A 414 12.09 -14.27 10.14
C ALA A 414 12.57 -15.61 9.59
N LEU A 415 12.53 -16.65 10.43
CA LEU A 415 12.91 -18.00 10.04
C LEU A 415 11.84 -18.96 10.50
N ILE A 416 11.33 -19.79 9.59
CA ILE A 416 10.47 -20.93 9.88
C ILE A 416 11.35 -22.18 9.87
N LYS A 417 11.37 -22.87 11.02
CA LYS A 417 12.21 -24.04 11.29
C LYS A 417 11.74 -25.27 10.49
N PRO A 418 12.62 -26.26 10.26
CA PRO A 418 12.35 -27.35 9.33
C PRO A 418 11.29 -28.36 9.80
N HIS A 419 11.01 -28.41 11.11
CA HIS A 419 9.98 -29.30 11.67
C HIS A 419 8.55 -28.82 11.38
N VAL A 420 8.37 -27.57 10.94
CA VAL A 420 7.05 -27.01 10.60
C VAL A 420 6.58 -27.60 9.27
N THR A 421 5.38 -28.18 9.23
CA THR A 421 4.86 -28.80 8.02
C THR A 421 4.53 -27.76 6.95
N ARG A 422 4.31 -28.20 5.71
CA ARG A 422 3.95 -27.31 4.60
C ARG A 422 2.64 -26.57 4.84
N GLU A 423 1.66 -27.24 5.44
CA GLU A 423 0.35 -26.68 5.78
C GLU A 423 0.49 -25.62 6.86
N GLN A 424 1.23 -25.92 7.94
CA GLN A 424 1.51 -24.98 9.01
C GLN A 424 2.30 -23.77 8.51
N ARG A 425 3.26 -23.98 7.61
CA ARG A 425 4.03 -22.91 6.96
C ARG A 425 3.11 -21.97 6.18
N ALA A 426 2.16 -22.50 5.40
CA ALA A 426 1.21 -21.68 4.66
C ALA A 426 0.33 -20.84 5.61
N GLU A 427 -0.08 -21.41 6.74
CA GLU A 427 -0.83 -20.70 7.77
C GLU A 427 0.01 -19.59 8.43
N ILE A 428 1.27 -19.85 8.76
CA ILE A 428 2.19 -18.83 9.30
C ILE A 428 2.37 -17.68 8.30
N LEU A 429 2.56 -17.98 7.02
CA LEU A 429 2.67 -16.96 5.97
C LEU A 429 1.39 -16.13 5.83
N LYS A 430 0.22 -16.76 6.02
CA LYS A 430 -1.06 -16.05 6.06
C LYS A 430 -1.13 -15.10 7.25
N LEU A 431 -0.76 -15.55 8.45
CA LEU A 431 -0.71 -14.71 9.66
C LEU A 431 0.25 -13.51 9.49
N ILE A 432 1.41 -13.73 8.86
CA ILE A 432 2.37 -12.65 8.55
C ILE A 432 1.72 -11.57 7.69
N LYS A 433 0.99 -11.99 6.63
CA LYS A 433 0.29 -11.04 5.74
C LYS A 433 -0.88 -10.33 6.43
N GLU A 434 -1.67 -11.06 7.23
CA GLU A 434 -2.80 -10.50 7.98
C GLU A 434 -2.35 -9.49 9.04
N GLU A 435 -1.19 -9.74 9.67
CA GLU A 435 -0.56 -8.79 10.59
C GLU A 435 0.07 -7.60 9.85
N GLY A 436 0.02 -7.55 8.52
CA GLY A 436 0.46 -6.41 7.71
C GLY A 436 1.97 -6.32 7.51
N PHE A 437 2.69 -7.44 7.56
CA PHE A 437 4.08 -7.48 7.11
C PHE A 437 4.17 -7.59 5.59
N GLU A 438 5.05 -6.80 5.02
CA GLU A 438 5.53 -7.00 3.65
C GLU A 438 6.68 -8.00 3.66
N LEU A 439 6.68 -8.92 2.71
CA LEU A 439 7.71 -9.93 2.58
C LEU A 439 8.65 -9.52 1.44
N THR A 440 9.81 -8.95 1.79
CA THR A 440 10.72 -8.37 0.81
C THR A 440 11.69 -9.37 0.23
N GLN A 441 12.09 -10.38 1.02
CA GLN A 441 12.91 -11.49 0.55
C GLN A 441 12.44 -12.80 1.19
N MET A 442 12.54 -13.90 0.45
CA MET A 442 12.35 -15.25 0.97
C MET A 442 13.25 -16.25 0.26
N LYS A 443 13.80 -17.19 1.01
CA LYS A 443 14.64 -18.27 0.49
C LYS A 443 14.43 -19.53 1.33
N ASP A 444 14.12 -20.64 0.67
CA ASP A 444 14.19 -21.96 1.28
C ASP A 444 15.65 -22.42 1.25
N MET A 445 16.22 -22.71 2.42
CA MET A 445 17.63 -23.10 2.52
C MET A 445 17.88 -24.13 3.61
N LEU A 446 18.81 -25.04 3.32
CA LEU A 446 19.40 -25.91 4.33
C LEU A 446 20.52 -25.14 5.03
N LEU A 447 20.32 -24.82 6.32
CA LEU A 447 21.25 -23.96 7.05
C LEU A 447 22.52 -24.73 7.41
N THR A 448 23.67 -24.18 7.00
CA THR A 448 24.98 -24.71 7.40
C THR A 448 25.29 -24.35 8.86
N PRO A 449 26.14 -25.12 9.57
CA PRO A 449 26.55 -24.75 10.93
C PRO A 449 27.15 -23.35 11.05
N GLU A 450 27.81 -22.87 9.98
CA GLU A 450 28.33 -21.50 9.91
C GLU A 450 27.20 -20.47 9.86
N GLN A 451 26.20 -20.66 9.00
CA GLN A 451 25.02 -19.78 8.90
C GLN A 451 24.21 -19.77 10.20
N VAL A 452 24.03 -20.93 10.84
CA VAL A 452 23.41 -21.02 12.18
C VAL A 452 24.22 -20.22 13.20
N GLY A 453 25.56 -20.30 13.15
CA GLY A 453 26.44 -19.54 14.03
C GLY A 453 26.32 -18.02 13.86
N LYS A 454 26.06 -17.54 12.65
CA LYS A 454 25.78 -16.12 12.37
C LYS A 454 24.43 -15.71 12.99
N ILE A 455 23.36 -16.47 12.74
CA ILE A 455 22.02 -16.18 13.27
C ILE A 455 21.99 -16.19 14.81
N TYR A 456 22.67 -17.16 15.42
CA TYR A 456 22.65 -17.43 16.86
C TYR A 456 23.94 -17.00 17.57
N PHE A 457 24.67 -16.01 17.02
CA PHE A 457 26.01 -15.63 17.51
C PHE A 457 26.07 -15.36 19.03
N GLN A 458 24.99 -14.79 19.59
CA GLN A 458 24.86 -14.45 21.02
C GLN A 458 24.81 -15.66 21.95
N ILE A 459 24.44 -16.85 21.44
CA ILE A 459 24.26 -18.06 22.24
C ILE A 459 25.23 -19.18 21.87
N THR A 460 26.18 -18.93 20.96
CA THR A 460 27.20 -19.90 20.51
C THR A 460 27.99 -20.57 21.64
N LYS A 461 28.11 -19.92 22.79
CA LYS A 461 28.81 -20.43 23.98
C LYS A 461 27.93 -21.23 24.95
N LYS A 462 26.63 -21.36 24.69
CA LYS A 462 25.70 -22.08 25.56
C LYS A 462 25.69 -23.57 25.22
N ASP A 463 25.54 -24.42 26.23
CA ASP A 463 25.65 -25.88 26.08
C ASP A 463 24.64 -26.45 25.07
N PHE A 464 23.43 -25.88 25.00
CA PHE A 464 22.35 -26.29 24.09
C PHE A 464 22.49 -25.75 22.66
N TYR A 465 23.53 -24.96 22.34
CA TYR A 465 23.74 -24.44 20.99
C TYR A 465 23.94 -25.57 19.96
N LYS A 466 24.61 -26.65 20.37
CA LYS A 466 24.83 -27.83 19.52
C LYS A 466 23.51 -28.46 19.08
N ASP A 467 22.56 -28.55 20.00
CA ASP A 467 21.23 -29.10 19.73
C ASP A 467 20.44 -28.21 18.76
N ILE A 468 20.62 -26.88 18.83
CA ILE A 468 20.01 -25.95 17.88
C ILE A 468 20.57 -26.14 16.47
N VAL A 469 21.89 -26.30 16.34
CA VAL A 469 22.54 -26.56 15.05
C VAL A 469 22.02 -27.86 14.45
N GLU A 470 21.97 -28.93 15.25
CA GLU A 470 21.44 -30.23 14.80
C GLU A 470 20.02 -30.09 14.27
N VAL A 471 19.12 -29.47 15.05
CA VAL A 471 17.70 -29.28 14.66
C VAL A 471 17.54 -28.43 13.39
N LEU A 472 18.35 -27.39 13.20
CA LEU A 472 18.26 -26.54 12.01
C LEU A 472 18.88 -27.18 10.76
N SER A 473 19.79 -28.14 10.94
CA SER A 473 20.39 -28.92 9.86
C SER A 473 19.58 -30.16 9.48
N GLU A 474 18.53 -30.52 10.22
CA GLU A 474 17.63 -31.67 9.91
C GLU A 474 16.85 -31.49 8.59
N GLY A 475 16.66 -30.26 8.10
CA GLY A 475 15.88 -30.02 6.88
C GLY A 475 15.85 -28.56 6.43
N GLN A 476 15.06 -28.29 5.39
CA GLN A 476 14.95 -26.94 4.81
C GLN A 476 14.20 -25.99 5.75
N SER A 477 14.85 -24.88 6.07
CA SER A 477 14.24 -23.74 6.76
C SER A 477 13.80 -22.70 5.74
N LEU A 478 12.66 -22.06 5.97
CA LEU A 478 12.27 -20.88 5.18
C LEU A 478 12.80 -19.64 5.88
N VAL A 479 13.73 -18.95 5.26
CA VAL A 479 14.29 -17.68 5.74
C VAL A 479 13.63 -16.54 4.97
N MET A 480 13.23 -15.49 5.68
CA MET A 480 12.52 -14.35 5.13
C MET A 480 13.05 -13.05 5.72
N VAL A 481 12.96 -11.98 4.94
CA VAL A 481 13.06 -10.61 5.44
C VAL A 481 11.65 -10.03 5.43
N LEU A 482 11.17 -9.67 6.62
CA LEU A 482 9.86 -9.05 6.81
C LEU A 482 10.06 -7.55 7.03
N THR A 483 9.28 -6.76 6.31
CA THR A 483 9.33 -5.29 6.34
C THR A 483 8.01 -4.77 6.87
N LYS A 484 8.07 -3.97 7.92
CA LYS A 484 6.91 -3.33 8.55
C LYS A 484 7.41 -2.22 9.46
N TRP A 485 6.57 -1.24 9.72
CA TRP A 485 6.82 -0.32 10.84
C TRP A 485 6.87 -1.11 12.16
N ASN A 486 7.93 -0.90 12.96
CA ASN A 486 8.23 -1.70 14.14
C ASN A 486 8.24 -3.21 13.86
N ALA A 487 8.80 -3.64 12.72
CA ALA A 487 8.79 -5.03 12.30
C ALA A 487 9.35 -5.97 13.35
N ILE A 488 10.43 -5.58 14.03
CA ILE A 488 11.08 -6.44 15.03
C ILE A 488 10.15 -6.67 16.22
N VAL A 489 9.56 -5.61 16.78
CA VAL A 489 8.66 -5.70 17.92
C VAL A 489 7.38 -6.45 17.54
N SER A 490 6.79 -6.10 16.40
CA SER A 490 5.59 -6.75 15.88
C SER A 490 5.81 -8.24 15.64
N TRP A 491 6.97 -8.62 15.08
CA TRP A 491 7.27 -10.01 14.77
C TRP A 491 7.48 -10.79 16.05
N ARG A 492 8.20 -10.22 17.03
CA ARG A 492 8.37 -10.84 18.35
C ARG A 492 7.05 -11.04 19.08
N ARG A 493 6.12 -10.08 18.99
CA ARG A 493 4.76 -10.22 19.53
C ARG A 493 4.01 -11.36 18.85
N LEU A 494 4.04 -11.41 17.51
CA LEU A 494 3.36 -12.46 16.73
C LEU A 494 3.97 -13.86 17.00
N MET A 495 5.28 -13.95 17.20
CA MET A 495 5.95 -15.19 17.59
C MET A 495 5.56 -15.64 19.01
N GLY A 496 5.55 -14.71 19.97
CA GLY A 496 5.36 -15.00 21.40
C GLY A 496 6.63 -15.52 22.10
N PRO A 497 6.52 -15.91 23.40
CA PRO A 497 7.62 -16.44 24.22
C PRO A 497 8.39 -17.59 23.56
N VAL A 498 9.68 -17.74 23.90
CA VAL A 498 10.57 -18.72 23.25
C VAL A 498 10.14 -20.16 23.52
N ASP A 499 9.65 -20.44 24.73
CA ASP A 499 9.09 -21.71 25.13
C ASP A 499 7.62 -21.82 24.68
N PRO A 500 7.25 -22.81 23.85
CA PRO A 500 5.86 -23.04 23.45
C PRO A 500 4.87 -23.21 24.61
N GLU A 501 5.28 -23.80 25.74
CA GLU A 501 4.38 -23.97 26.90
C GLU A 501 4.13 -22.64 27.60
N GLU A 502 5.15 -21.80 27.73
CA GLU A 502 5.01 -20.42 28.21
C GLU A 502 4.16 -19.59 27.24
N ALA A 503 4.36 -19.77 25.93
CA ALA A 503 3.59 -19.09 24.91
C ALA A 503 2.11 -19.44 24.96
N LYS A 504 1.74 -20.71 25.16
CA LYS A 504 0.34 -21.13 25.34
C LYS A 504 -0.34 -20.44 26.53
N LEU A 505 0.41 -20.16 27.59
CA LEU A 505 -0.10 -19.50 28.79
C LEU A 505 -0.23 -17.98 28.62
N LEU A 506 0.81 -17.33 28.09
CA LEU A 506 0.90 -15.87 28.03
C LEU A 506 0.35 -15.25 26.74
N SER A 507 0.36 -16.01 25.64
CA SER A 507 0.03 -15.54 24.29
C SER A 507 -0.50 -16.70 23.43
N PRO A 508 -1.68 -17.26 23.75
CA PRO A 508 -2.19 -18.51 23.16
C PRO A 508 -2.36 -18.45 21.63
N ASP A 509 -2.58 -17.26 21.08
CA ASP A 509 -2.72 -17.04 19.63
C ASP A 509 -1.38 -16.89 18.90
N SER A 510 -0.25 -16.90 19.61
CA SER A 510 1.07 -16.71 19.01
C SER A 510 1.50 -17.91 18.17
N ILE A 511 2.39 -17.68 17.21
CA ILE A 511 2.91 -18.73 16.33
C ILE A 511 3.57 -19.85 17.15
N ARG A 512 4.35 -19.51 18.19
CA ARG A 512 5.03 -20.52 19.02
C ARG A 512 4.07 -21.32 19.88
N ALA A 513 2.97 -20.71 20.35
CA ALA A 513 1.93 -21.42 21.09
C ALA A 513 1.21 -22.45 20.21
N ARG A 514 0.92 -22.06 18.95
CA ARG A 514 0.13 -22.85 18.00
C ARG A 514 0.91 -23.96 17.31
N PHE A 515 2.17 -23.70 16.95
CA PHE A 515 2.97 -24.60 16.10
C PHE A 515 4.25 -25.11 16.76
N GLY A 516 4.61 -24.59 17.94
CA GLY A 516 5.80 -25.03 18.68
C GLY A 516 5.58 -26.37 19.38
N ILE A 517 6.60 -27.23 19.32
CA ILE A 517 6.63 -28.55 19.96
C ILE A 517 7.37 -28.50 21.30
N ASN A 518 8.54 -27.86 21.32
CA ASN A 518 9.36 -27.63 22.52
C ASN A 518 10.32 -26.46 22.31
N ILE A 519 11.16 -26.15 23.31
CA ILE A 519 12.08 -25.00 23.27
C ILE A 519 13.05 -25.00 22.07
N LEU A 520 13.49 -26.18 21.60
CA LEU A 520 14.37 -26.33 20.44
C LEU A 520 13.57 -26.29 19.13
N LYS A 521 12.39 -26.94 19.10
CA LYS A 521 11.46 -27.01 17.98
C LYS A 521 10.26 -26.09 18.22
N ASN A 522 10.52 -24.78 18.32
CA ASN A 522 9.53 -23.75 18.62
C ASN A 522 8.96 -23.04 17.38
N ALA A 523 8.86 -23.72 16.24
CA ALA A 523 8.38 -23.23 14.95
C ALA A 523 9.17 -22.09 14.28
N VAL A 524 9.40 -20.96 14.96
CA VAL A 524 9.90 -19.72 14.35
C VAL A 524 10.98 -19.00 15.16
N HIS A 525 11.85 -18.31 14.44
CA HIS A 525 12.89 -17.42 14.97
C HIS A 525 12.79 -16.03 14.34
N GLY A 526 13.33 -15.04 15.05
CA GLY A 526 13.53 -13.72 14.48
C GLY A 526 14.49 -12.85 15.27
N SER A 527 14.90 -11.76 14.64
CA SER A 527 15.88 -10.82 15.17
C SER A 527 15.46 -10.20 16.50
N THR A 528 16.44 -9.88 17.33
CA THR A 528 16.21 -9.27 18.66
C THR A 528 16.29 -7.75 18.63
N ASN A 529 17.00 -7.19 17.65
CA ASN A 529 17.16 -5.75 17.42
C ASN A 529 17.59 -5.46 15.97
N HIS A 530 17.63 -4.17 15.60
CA HIS A 530 17.97 -3.70 14.26
C HIS A 530 19.35 -4.16 13.79
N TYR A 531 20.34 -4.16 14.68
CA TYR A 531 21.69 -4.64 14.36
C TYR A 531 21.67 -6.12 13.95
N SER A 532 21.02 -6.99 14.75
CA SER A 532 20.88 -8.40 14.42
C SER A 532 20.05 -8.66 13.16
N ALA A 533 19.04 -7.84 12.88
CA ALA A 533 18.28 -7.93 11.64
C ALA A 533 19.15 -7.64 10.42
N THR A 534 19.88 -6.54 10.45
CA THR A 534 20.76 -6.13 9.34
C THR A 534 21.88 -7.16 9.12
N VAL A 535 22.62 -7.51 10.17
CA VAL A 535 23.75 -8.44 10.07
C VAL A 535 23.30 -9.83 9.61
N ASN A 536 22.22 -10.36 10.17
CA ASN A 536 21.78 -11.71 9.83
C ASN A 536 21.13 -11.76 8.44
N SER A 537 20.38 -10.74 8.04
CA SER A 537 19.83 -10.67 6.69
C SER A 537 20.92 -10.58 5.63
N ASN A 538 21.90 -9.69 5.80
CA ASN A 538 23.03 -9.59 4.88
C ASN A 538 23.81 -10.91 4.77
N ALA A 539 24.10 -11.55 5.91
CA ALA A 539 24.82 -12.81 5.93
C ALA A 539 24.11 -13.97 5.19
N LEU A 540 22.78 -13.95 5.07
CA LEU A 540 22.02 -15.04 4.48
C LEU A 540 21.59 -14.77 3.02
N PHE A 541 21.57 -13.50 2.61
CA PHE A 541 21.09 -13.09 1.29
C PHE A 541 22.16 -12.40 0.41
N GLU A 542 23.30 -11.95 0.95
CA GLU A 542 24.39 -11.36 0.13
C GLU A 542 25.41 -12.39 -0.37
N GLU A 543 25.46 -13.60 0.18
CA GLU A 543 26.42 -14.66 -0.23
C GLU A 543 26.19 -15.18 -1.67
N ASP A 544 25.06 -14.89 -2.32
CA ASP A 544 24.79 -15.30 -3.71
C ASP A 544 25.30 -14.29 -4.77
N ALA A 545 25.82 -13.12 -4.38
CA ALA A 545 26.29 -12.10 -5.33
C ALA A 545 27.73 -12.34 -5.84
N GLY A 546 28.36 -13.47 -5.49
CA GLY A 546 29.78 -13.75 -5.73
C GLY A 546 30.08 -14.94 -6.66
N GLU A 547 29.08 -15.63 -7.20
CA GLU A 547 29.26 -16.74 -8.14
C GLU A 547 28.39 -16.56 -9.40
N GLU A 548 28.68 -15.53 -10.21
CA GLU A 548 28.42 -15.54 -11.68
C GLU A 548 29.58 -14.91 -12.45
#